data_AF-A0A4R2RRC6-F1
#
_entry.id   AF-A0A4R2RRC6-F1
#
_cell.length_a   1.000
_cell.length_b   1.000
_cell.length_c   1.000
_cell.angle_alpha   90.00
_cell.angle_beta   90.00
_cell.angle_gamma   90.00
#
_symmetry.space_group_name_H-M   'P 1'
#
loop_
_entity.id
_entity.type
_entity.pdbx_description
1 polymer ?
#
loop_
_entity_poly.entity_id
_entity_poly.type
_entity_poly.pdbx_seq_one_letter_code
_entity_poly.pdbx_strand_id
1 'polypeptide(L)'
;MFPPDLEKFNAMAVIDIVAVAYIIYRFTMFIKGTRAVQLLKGLTLLIITSYLGEALNLTTLSWLLKQAWTALFVALPVVFQPELRRTLEQLGRGKLFQAPLSTLAEEDLDQLINEIVRASGVLVKNKIGALMVLERQTGVNDVIETGTPIDGKVSAEFLINIFIPNTPLHDGACVIRGDRVAAAGCYLPLTEEPGLAKELGTRHRAGIGITEQSDAISIIVSEETGTLSIATDGKLTRFLDEKSLRLRLEELLQAKTSVTRSFWQWRGNGS
;
A
#
# COMPACT_ATOMS: atom_id res chain seq x y z
N MET A 1 34.09 16.49 16.11
CA MET A 1 34.18 17.96 16.19
C MET A 1 32.79 18.46 16.55
N PHE A 2 32.56 18.74 17.84
CA PHE A 2 31.31 19.33 18.30
C PHE A 2 31.22 20.76 17.76
N PRO A 3 30.06 21.23 17.28
CA PRO A 3 29.93 22.62 16.85
C PRO A 3 30.17 23.53 18.07
N PRO A 4 31.17 24.43 18.00
CA PRO A 4 31.34 25.46 19.01
C PRO A 4 30.28 26.52 18.71
N ASP A 5 29.32 26.70 19.62
CA ASP A 5 28.54 27.94 19.83
C ASP A 5 27.46 27.65 20.90
N LEU A 6 27.91 27.42 22.14
CA LEU A 6 27.04 27.30 23.33
C LEU A 6 26.68 28.67 23.95
N GLU A 7 26.89 29.78 23.25
CA GLU A 7 26.72 31.14 23.79
C GLU A 7 25.52 31.92 23.25
N LYS A 8 24.65 31.33 22.42
CA LYS A 8 23.38 31.96 22.05
C LYS A 8 22.21 31.02 22.28
N PHE A 9 21.75 30.94 23.53
CA PHE A 9 20.40 30.50 23.85
C PHE A 9 19.38 31.50 23.26
N ASN A 10 19.20 31.41 21.95
CA ASN A 10 18.22 32.18 21.20
C ASN A 10 16.91 31.38 21.15
N ALA A 11 15.75 32.04 21.11
CA ALA A 11 14.45 31.36 21.00
C ALA A 11 14.41 30.40 19.79
N MET A 12 15.16 30.72 18.73
CA MET A 12 15.33 29.86 17.56
C MET A 12 16.04 28.54 17.86
N ALA A 13 17.01 28.50 18.78
CA ALA A 13 17.68 27.26 19.18
C ALA A 13 16.73 26.35 19.97
N VAL A 14 15.87 26.93 20.80
CA VAL A 14 14.82 26.17 21.52
C VAL A 14 13.82 25.59 20.53
N ILE A 15 13.36 26.38 19.54
CA ILE A 15 12.45 25.91 18.50
C ILE A 15 13.09 24.79 17.67
N ASP A 16 14.36 24.92 17.29
CA ASP A 16 15.10 23.91 16.53
C ASP A 16 15.23 22.60 17.32
N ILE A 17 15.66 22.66 18.59
CA ILE A 17 15.76 21.49 19.46
C ILE A 17 14.40 20.81 19.64
N VAL A 18 13.32 21.58 19.82
CA VAL A 18 11.96 21.04 19.95
C VAL A 18 11.48 20.40 18.65
N ALA A 19 11.77 21.02 17.50
CA ALA A 19 11.42 20.47 16.19
C ALA A 19 12.16 19.16 15.92
N VAL A 20 13.48 19.13 16.15
CA VAL A 20 14.30 17.92 16.04
C VAL A 20 13.81 16.83 17.00
N ALA A 21 13.54 17.19 18.26
CA ALA A 21 13.01 16.25 19.25
C ALA A 21 11.63 15.69 18.84
N TYR A 22 10.76 16.52 18.29
CA TYR A 22 9.46 16.09 17.76
C TYR A 22 9.60 15.13 16.58
N ILE A 23 10.48 15.45 15.62
CA ILE A 23 10.75 14.58 14.47
C ILE A 23 11.31 13.23 14.94
N ILE A 24 12.30 13.23 15.84
CA ILE A 24 12.86 12.01 16.43
C ILE A 24 11.79 11.21 17.17
N TYR A 25 10.94 11.87 17.97
CA TYR A 25 9.84 11.20 18.67
C TYR A 25 8.85 10.55 17.70
N ARG A 26 8.43 11.27 16.65
CA ARG A 26 7.53 10.75 15.62
C ARG A 26 8.16 9.59 14.85
N PHE A 27 9.43 9.70 14.50
CA PHE A 27 10.18 8.62 13.85
C PHE A 27 10.28 7.38 14.75
N THR A 28 10.54 7.57 16.04
CA THR A 28 10.59 6.48 17.02
C THR A 28 9.23 5.80 17.17
N MET A 29 8.13 6.56 17.20
CA MET A 29 6.77 6.03 17.25
C MET A 29 6.36 5.31 15.96
N PHE A 30 6.81 5.79 14.79
CA PHE A 30 6.54 5.17 13.49
C PHE A 30 7.16 3.77 13.36
N ILE A 31 8.36 3.58 13.93
CA ILE A 31 9.08 2.32 13.81
C ILE A 31 8.69 1.36 14.97
N LYS A 32 8.22 1.88 16.11
CA LYS A 32 7.86 1.11 17.31
C LYS A 32 6.88 -0.04 17.00
N GLY A 33 7.27 -1.27 17.33
CA GLY A 33 6.45 -2.47 17.11
C GLY A 33 6.76 -3.23 15.82
N THR A 34 7.61 -2.68 14.94
CA THR A 34 8.03 -3.40 13.72
C THR A 34 9.20 -4.36 13.97
N ARG A 35 9.34 -5.38 13.12
CA ARG A 35 10.54 -6.25 13.07
C ARG A 35 11.83 -5.43 12.88
N ALA A 36 11.76 -4.29 12.19
CA ALA A 36 12.88 -3.37 12.00
C ALA A 36 13.44 -2.82 13.33
N VAL A 37 12.61 -2.62 14.36
CA VAL A 37 13.08 -2.21 15.70
C VAL A 37 13.93 -3.28 16.36
N GLN A 38 13.58 -4.56 16.19
CA GLN A 38 14.37 -5.66 16.76
C GLN A 38 15.74 -5.72 16.10
N LEU A 39 15.80 -5.54 14.77
CA LEU A 39 17.07 -5.45 14.03
C LEU A 39 17.92 -4.26 14.48
N LEU A 40 17.32 -3.07 14.62
CA LEU A 40 18.00 -1.87 15.10
C LEU A 40 18.53 -2.02 16.53
N LYS A 41 17.75 -2.62 17.43
CA LYS A 41 18.18 -2.93 18.81
C LYS A 41 19.36 -3.90 18.82
N GLY A 42 19.30 -4.95 18.00
CA GLY A 42 20.40 -5.91 17.83
C GLY A 42 21.67 -5.25 17.31
N LEU A 43 21.56 -4.39 16.29
CA LEU A 43 22.68 -3.65 15.73
C LEU A 43 23.27 -2.65 16.75
N THR A 44 22.41 -1.93 17.47
CA THR A 44 22.82 -0.99 18.53
C THR A 44 23.56 -1.72 19.65
N LEU A 45 23.03 -2.85 20.11
CA LEU A 45 23.69 -3.69 21.11
C LEU A 45 25.07 -4.15 20.62
N LEU A 46 25.17 -4.62 19.38
CA LEU A 46 26.41 -5.08 18.78
C LEU A 46 27.46 -3.96 18.69
N ILE A 47 27.06 -2.74 18.32
CA ILE A 47 27.92 -1.54 18.31
C ILE A 47 28.42 -1.21 19.73
N ILE A 48 27.51 -1.13 20.72
CA ILE A 48 27.86 -0.79 22.10
C ILE A 48 28.81 -1.85 22.67
N THR A 49 28.52 -3.13 22.47
CA THR A 49 29.36 -4.23 22.96
C THR A 49 30.72 -4.27 22.25
N SER A 50 30.79 -3.89 20.97
CA SER A 50 32.07 -3.75 20.25
C SER A 50 32.92 -2.63 20.83
N TYR A 51 32.32 -1.45 21.05
CA TYR A 51 33.00 -0.31 21.65
C TYR A 51 33.47 -0.61 23.08
N LEU A 52 32.63 -1.23 23.90
CA LEU A 52 33.01 -1.65 25.26
C LEU A 52 34.12 -2.71 25.25
N GLY A 53 34.07 -3.67 24.31
CA GLY A 53 35.11 -4.68 24.15
C GLY A 53 36.48 -4.07 23.87
N GLU A 54 36.54 -3.07 22.98
CA GLU A 54 37.77 -2.35 22.67
C GLU A 54 38.21 -1.43 23.82
N ALA A 55 37.29 -0.68 24.43
CA ALA A 55 37.60 0.23 25.55
C ALA A 55 38.15 -0.51 26.78
N LEU A 56 37.67 -1.74 27.03
CA LEU A 56 38.11 -2.60 28.13
C LEU A 56 39.28 -3.52 27.75
N ASN A 57 39.83 -3.40 26.53
CA ASN A 57 40.90 -4.26 26.00
C ASN A 57 40.58 -5.77 26.02
N LEU A 58 39.32 -6.16 25.81
CA LEU A 58 38.87 -7.56 25.79
C LEU A 58 39.18 -8.21 24.42
N THR A 59 40.42 -8.66 24.23
CA THR A 59 40.94 -9.18 22.95
C THR A 59 40.08 -10.27 22.32
N THR A 60 39.68 -11.31 23.06
CA THR A 60 38.85 -12.41 22.55
C THR A 60 37.46 -11.95 22.14
N LEU A 61 36.84 -11.06 22.92
CA LEU A 61 35.51 -10.52 22.61
C LEU A 61 35.56 -9.63 21.37
N SER A 62 36.56 -8.73 21.28
CA SER A 62 36.77 -7.89 20.10
C SER A 62 37.04 -8.73 18.84
N TRP A 63 37.79 -9.83 18.95
CA TRP A 63 37.99 -10.77 17.83
C TRP A 63 36.66 -11.42 17.38
N LEU A 64 35.85 -11.91 18.33
CA LEU A 64 34.56 -12.53 18.05
C LEU A 64 33.57 -11.53 17.40
N LEU A 65 33.51 -10.31 17.91
CA LEU A 65 32.64 -9.25 17.38
C LEU A 65 33.07 -8.81 15.97
N LYS A 66 34.38 -8.78 15.67
CA LYS A 66 34.88 -8.56 14.29
C LYS A 66 34.43 -9.66 13.33
N GLN A 67 34.44 -10.91 13.79
CA GLN A 67 33.92 -12.03 12.99
C GLN A 67 32.40 -11.89 12.77
N ALA A 68 31.66 -11.47 13.80
CA ALA A 68 30.22 -11.20 13.69
C ALA A 68 29.92 -10.06 12.69
N TRP A 69 30.68 -8.97 12.71
CA TRP A 69 30.60 -7.90 11.71
C TRP A 69 30.85 -8.42 10.29
N THR A 70 31.88 -9.25 10.12
CA THR A 70 32.21 -9.85 8.82
C THR A 70 31.06 -10.72 8.32
N ALA A 71 30.50 -11.56 9.17
CA ALA A 71 29.33 -12.38 8.83
C ALA A 71 28.11 -11.52 8.49
N LEU A 72 27.86 -10.44 9.23
CA LEU A 72 26.76 -9.50 8.96
C LEU A 72 26.92 -8.82 7.60
N PHE A 73 28.13 -8.35 7.26
CA PHE A 73 28.40 -7.71 5.97
C PHE A 73 28.19 -8.65 4.78
N VAL A 74 28.42 -9.95 4.95
CA VAL A 74 28.15 -10.96 3.91
C VAL A 74 26.68 -11.37 3.89
N ALA A 75 26.07 -11.60 5.05
CA ALA A 75 24.70 -12.05 5.16
C ALA A 75 23.70 -10.98 4.74
N LEU A 76 23.96 -9.71 5.02
CA LEU A 76 23.03 -8.62 4.75
C LEU A 76 22.70 -8.50 3.24
N PRO A 77 23.66 -8.38 2.30
CA PRO A 77 23.35 -8.38 0.87
C PRO A 77 22.63 -9.65 0.39
N VAL A 78 22.95 -10.82 0.95
CA VAL A 78 22.32 -12.10 0.57
C VAL A 78 20.86 -12.16 1.01
N VAL A 79 20.57 -11.73 2.24
CA VAL A 79 19.20 -11.70 2.78
C VAL A 79 18.36 -10.65 2.08
N PHE A 80 18.93 -9.47 1.80
CA PHE A 80 18.25 -8.37 1.09
C PHE A 80 18.34 -8.46 -0.45
N GLN A 81 18.94 -9.53 -0.97
CA GLN A 81 19.10 -9.74 -2.42
C GLN A 81 17.73 -9.75 -3.14
N PRO A 82 16.69 -10.45 -2.63
CA PRO A 82 15.38 -10.48 -3.30
C PRO A 82 14.73 -9.10 -3.40
N GLU A 83 14.80 -8.28 -2.35
CA GLU A 83 14.21 -6.95 -2.31
C GLU A 83 14.91 -6.01 -3.29
N LEU A 84 16.25 -5.97 -3.27
CA LEU A 84 17.03 -5.15 -4.21
C LEU A 84 16.75 -5.54 -5.65
N ARG A 85 16.68 -6.84 -5.93
CA ARG A 85 16.33 -7.37 -7.25
C ARG A 85 14.94 -6.90 -7.67
N ARG A 86 13.94 -7.03 -6.80
CA ARG A 86 12.56 -6.63 -7.08
C ARG A 86 12.44 -5.13 -7.38
N THR A 87 13.11 -4.28 -6.60
CA THR A 87 13.15 -2.83 -6.84
C THR A 87 13.83 -2.50 -8.16
N LEU A 88 14.93 -3.18 -8.51
CA LEU A 88 15.62 -3.00 -9.80
C LEU A 88 14.79 -3.51 -10.98
N GLU A 89 14.06 -4.61 -10.83
CA GLU A 89 13.13 -5.12 -11.84
C GLU A 89 11.98 -4.12 -12.08
N GLN A 90 11.45 -3.51 -11.01
CA GLN A 90 10.45 -2.45 -11.12
C GLN A 90 11.01 -1.20 -11.83
N LEU A 91 12.24 -0.82 -11.52
CA LEU A 91 12.92 0.33 -12.15
C LEU A 91 13.26 0.05 -13.63
N GLY A 92 13.66 -1.18 -13.95
CA GLY A 92 14.07 -1.62 -15.29
C GLY A 92 12.92 -1.91 -16.26
N ARG A 93 11.71 -2.22 -15.76
CA ARG A 93 10.52 -2.47 -16.60
C ARG A 93 9.89 -1.21 -17.22
N GLY A 94 10.45 -0.02 -17.02
CA GLY A 94 10.01 1.21 -17.70
C GLY A 94 8.58 1.68 -17.37
N LYS A 95 7.93 1.08 -16.36
CA LYS A 95 6.55 1.40 -15.96
C LYS A 95 6.43 2.42 -14.81
N LEU A 96 7.49 3.22 -14.59
CA LEU A 96 7.44 4.35 -13.64
C LEU A 96 6.44 5.46 -14.07
N PHE A 97 5.86 5.36 -15.27
CA PHE A 97 4.92 6.34 -15.82
C PHE A 97 3.58 5.72 -16.28
N GLN A 98 3.12 4.61 -15.69
CA GLN A 98 1.68 4.34 -15.75
C GLN A 98 1.02 5.23 -14.71
N ALA A 99 0.39 6.29 -15.21
CA ALA A 99 -0.11 7.41 -14.43
C ALA A 99 -1.04 6.88 -13.31
N PRO A 100 -0.78 7.19 -12.03
CA PRO A 100 -1.65 6.77 -10.93
C PRO A 100 -3.06 7.31 -11.15
N LEU A 101 -4.08 6.64 -10.60
CA LEU A 101 -5.50 7.01 -10.74
C LEU A 101 -5.76 8.51 -10.47
N SER A 102 -4.92 9.14 -9.63
CA SER A 102 -4.93 10.58 -9.33
C SER A 102 -4.54 11.53 -10.49
N THR A 103 -4.14 10.99 -11.65
CA THR A 103 -3.73 11.76 -12.84
C THR A 103 -4.65 11.57 -14.04
N LEU A 104 -5.71 10.77 -13.90
CA LEU A 104 -6.77 10.67 -14.90
C LEU A 104 -7.48 12.02 -15.04
N ALA A 105 -7.89 12.35 -16.27
CA ALA A 105 -8.82 13.45 -16.49
C ALA A 105 -10.15 13.15 -15.77
N GLU A 106 -10.86 14.19 -15.33
CA GLU A 106 -12.15 14.02 -14.63
C GLU A 106 -13.15 13.21 -15.46
N GLU A 107 -13.13 13.38 -16.79
CA GLU A 107 -13.95 12.63 -17.74
C GLU A 107 -13.62 11.12 -17.76
N ASP A 108 -12.33 10.74 -17.71
CA ASP A 108 -11.90 9.34 -17.69
C ASP A 108 -12.25 8.66 -16.35
N LEU A 109 -12.19 9.42 -15.25
CA LEU A 109 -12.57 8.93 -13.92
C LEU A 109 -14.08 8.67 -13.84
N ASP A 110 -14.90 9.60 -14.33
CA ASP A 110 -16.36 9.42 -14.38
C ASP A 110 -16.73 8.23 -15.26
N GLN A 111 -16.05 8.07 -16.40
CA GLN A 111 -16.25 6.89 -17.27
C GLN A 111 -15.89 5.60 -16.53
N LEU A 112 -14.75 5.55 -15.82
CA LEU A 112 -14.37 4.39 -15.02
C LEU A 112 -15.43 4.03 -13.97
N ILE A 113 -15.89 5.02 -13.20
CA ILE A 113 -16.93 4.83 -12.17
C ILE A 113 -18.22 4.30 -12.83
N ASN A 114 -18.62 4.87 -13.97
CA ASN A 114 -19.78 4.41 -14.72
C ASN A 114 -19.67 2.92 -15.11
N GLU A 115 -18.52 2.51 -15.66
CA GLU A 115 -18.30 1.12 -16.09
C GLU A 115 -18.28 0.14 -14.92
N ILE A 116 -17.65 0.51 -13.80
CA ILE A 116 -17.62 -0.30 -12.57
C ILE A 116 -19.02 -0.48 -11.99
N VAL A 117 -19.79 0.61 -11.86
CA VAL A 117 -21.15 0.58 -11.30
C VAL A 117 -22.06 -0.27 -12.19
N ARG A 118 -21.97 -0.12 -13.52
CA ARG A 118 -22.73 -0.95 -14.47
C ARG A 118 -22.36 -2.43 -14.35
N ALA A 119 -21.07 -2.76 -14.29
CA ALA A 119 -20.62 -4.14 -14.09
C ALA A 119 -21.14 -4.72 -12.77
N SER A 120 -20.97 -4.00 -11.65
CA SER A 120 -21.45 -4.41 -10.34
C SER A 120 -22.96 -4.66 -10.34
N GLY A 121 -23.75 -3.80 -10.98
CA GLY A 121 -25.21 -3.98 -11.08
C GLY A 121 -25.59 -5.28 -11.79
N VAL A 122 -24.91 -5.63 -12.89
CA VAL A 122 -25.13 -6.90 -13.60
C VAL A 122 -24.70 -8.10 -12.75
N LEU A 123 -23.53 -8.03 -12.12
CA LEU A 123 -23.01 -9.12 -11.28
C LEU A 123 -23.91 -9.38 -10.06
N VAL A 124 -24.41 -8.32 -9.42
CA VAL A 124 -25.38 -8.40 -8.30
C VAL A 124 -26.67 -9.08 -8.74
N LYS A 125 -27.28 -8.65 -9.85
CA LYS A 125 -28.54 -9.22 -10.36
C LYS A 125 -28.43 -10.71 -10.67
N ASN A 126 -27.25 -11.14 -11.15
CA ASN A 126 -26.97 -12.53 -11.49
C ASN A 126 -26.35 -13.33 -10.33
N LYS A 127 -26.12 -12.71 -9.16
CA LYS A 127 -25.42 -13.31 -8.01
C LYS A 127 -24.05 -13.90 -8.38
N ILE A 128 -23.31 -13.21 -9.24
CA ILE A 128 -21.96 -13.62 -9.64
C ILE A 128 -20.97 -12.99 -8.66
N GLY A 129 -20.17 -13.83 -8.02
CA GLY A 129 -19.13 -13.39 -7.10
C GLY A 129 -18.05 -12.58 -7.80
N ALA A 130 -17.74 -11.40 -7.27
CA ALA A 130 -16.73 -10.52 -7.86
C ALA A 130 -15.90 -9.81 -6.79
N LEU A 131 -14.64 -9.54 -7.15
CA LEU A 131 -13.69 -8.85 -6.30
C LEU A 131 -12.81 -7.94 -7.16
N MET A 132 -13.14 -6.66 -7.18
CA MET A 132 -12.42 -5.63 -7.94
C MET A 132 -11.60 -4.77 -6.97
N VAL A 133 -10.31 -4.58 -7.26
CA VAL A 133 -9.40 -3.77 -6.45
C VAL A 133 -8.93 -2.59 -7.28
N LEU A 134 -9.27 -1.38 -6.86
CA LEU A 134 -8.80 -0.15 -7.50
C LEU A 134 -7.54 0.32 -6.78
N GLU A 135 -6.42 0.32 -7.49
CA GLU A 135 -5.15 0.88 -7.04
C GLU A 135 -5.23 2.40 -6.97
N ARG A 136 -4.79 2.98 -5.83
CA ARG A 136 -4.69 4.43 -5.63
C ARG A 136 -3.22 4.87 -5.60
N GLN A 137 -2.72 5.33 -4.45
CA GLN A 137 -1.37 5.87 -4.34
C GLN A 137 -0.36 4.79 -3.98
N THR A 138 -0.76 3.87 -3.11
CA THR A 138 0.05 2.71 -2.74
C THR A 138 -0.08 1.66 -3.82
N GLY A 139 1.01 1.42 -4.54
CA GLY A 139 1.04 0.40 -5.57
C GLY A 139 0.88 -1.01 -4.98
N VAL A 140 0.07 -1.84 -5.65
CA VAL A 140 -0.23 -3.23 -5.25
C VAL A 140 0.44 -4.24 -6.19
N ASN A 141 1.69 -3.96 -6.60
CA ASN A 141 2.43 -4.77 -7.58
C ASN A 141 2.56 -6.24 -7.15
N ASP A 142 2.72 -6.46 -5.86
CA ASP A 142 2.81 -7.75 -5.18
C ASP A 142 1.64 -8.65 -5.53
N VAL A 143 0.44 -8.06 -5.55
CA VAL A 143 -0.80 -8.73 -5.93
C VAL A 143 -0.87 -8.92 -7.43
N ILE A 144 -0.57 -7.87 -8.20
CA ILE A 144 -0.64 -7.90 -9.67
C ILE A 144 0.26 -9.00 -10.26
N GLU A 145 1.44 -9.21 -9.67
CA GLU A 145 2.42 -10.24 -10.08
C GLU A 145 1.91 -11.67 -9.85
N THR A 146 0.89 -11.88 -9.01
CA THR A 146 0.30 -13.20 -8.79
C THR A 146 -0.76 -13.59 -9.82
N GLY A 147 -1.35 -12.61 -10.51
CA GLY A 147 -2.45 -12.82 -11.45
C GLY A 147 -1.98 -12.95 -12.90
N THR A 148 -2.95 -13.11 -13.80
CA THR A 148 -2.72 -13.06 -15.24
C THR A 148 -2.67 -11.59 -15.70
N PRO A 149 -1.56 -11.11 -16.31
CA PRO A 149 -1.47 -9.75 -16.81
C PRO A 149 -2.41 -9.55 -18.00
N ILE A 150 -3.20 -8.48 -17.98
CA ILE A 150 -4.19 -8.18 -19.04
C ILE A 150 -3.81 -6.90 -19.79
N ASP A 151 -3.60 -5.80 -19.04
CA ASP A 151 -3.43 -4.45 -19.59
C ASP A 151 -4.54 -4.04 -20.58
N GLY A 152 -5.80 -4.19 -20.18
CA GLY A 152 -6.99 -3.89 -21.00
C GLY A 152 -7.76 -2.67 -20.48
N LYS A 153 -8.33 -1.85 -21.37
CA LYS A 153 -9.18 -0.71 -20.97
C LYS A 153 -10.42 -1.23 -20.23
N VAL A 154 -10.79 -0.59 -19.13
CA VAL A 154 -11.98 -0.98 -18.35
C VAL A 154 -13.25 -0.71 -19.16
N SER A 155 -14.11 -1.72 -19.27
CA SER A 155 -15.50 -1.61 -19.69
C SER A 155 -16.36 -2.56 -18.85
N ALA A 156 -17.65 -2.28 -18.73
CA ALA A 156 -18.56 -3.12 -17.96
C ALA A 156 -18.59 -4.55 -18.50
N GLU A 157 -18.66 -4.72 -19.82
CA GLU A 157 -18.66 -6.02 -20.49
C GLU A 157 -17.37 -6.79 -20.21
N PHE A 158 -16.23 -6.09 -20.17
CA PHE A 158 -14.97 -6.72 -19.86
C PHE A 158 -14.89 -7.20 -18.40
N LEU A 159 -15.31 -6.35 -17.45
CA LEU A 159 -15.35 -6.71 -16.03
C LEU A 159 -16.33 -7.87 -15.77
N ILE A 160 -17.51 -7.86 -16.40
CA ILE A 160 -18.49 -8.95 -16.29
C ILE A 160 -17.86 -10.26 -16.77
N ASN A 161 -17.18 -10.26 -17.91
CA ASN A 161 -16.55 -11.45 -18.49
C ASN A 161 -15.44 -12.04 -17.61
N ILE A 162 -14.67 -11.20 -16.90
CA ILE A 162 -13.64 -11.68 -15.96
C ILE A 162 -14.25 -12.55 -14.87
N PHE A 163 -15.42 -12.18 -14.35
CA PHE A 163 -16.03 -12.86 -13.21
C PHE A 163 -17.01 -13.99 -13.57
N ILE A 164 -17.13 -14.34 -14.86
CA ILE A 164 -17.97 -15.47 -15.26
C ILE A 164 -17.48 -16.76 -14.59
N PRO A 165 -18.34 -17.48 -13.85
CA PRO A 165 -17.96 -18.70 -13.15
C PRO A 165 -17.34 -19.75 -14.09
N ASN A 166 -16.43 -20.57 -13.55
CA ASN A 166 -15.76 -21.66 -14.26
C ASN A 166 -14.83 -21.20 -15.41
N THR A 167 -14.33 -19.97 -15.37
CA THR A 167 -13.31 -19.47 -16.31
C THR A 167 -11.94 -19.34 -15.63
N PRO A 168 -10.81 -19.31 -16.35
CA PRO A 168 -9.51 -19.16 -15.69
C PRO A 168 -9.32 -17.86 -14.90
N LEU A 169 -10.05 -16.79 -15.23
CA LEU A 169 -9.84 -15.45 -14.67
C LEU A 169 -10.75 -15.10 -13.47
N HIS A 170 -11.83 -15.85 -13.24
CA HIS A 170 -12.82 -15.51 -12.20
C HIS A 170 -12.39 -15.84 -10.77
N ASP A 171 -11.34 -16.65 -10.62
CA ASP A 171 -10.86 -17.09 -9.31
C ASP A 171 -9.80 -16.11 -8.80
N GLY A 172 -10.18 -15.24 -7.87
CA GLY A 172 -9.34 -14.18 -7.32
C GLY A 172 -9.84 -12.78 -7.65
N ALA A 173 -8.93 -11.81 -7.54
CA ALA A 173 -9.22 -10.40 -7.71
C ALA A 173 -8.87 -9.88 -9.11
N CYS A 174 -9.68 -8.94 -9.60
CA CYS A 174 -9.35 -8.09 -10.73
C CYS A 174 -8.75 -6.78 -10.21
N VAL A 175 -7.50 -6.49 -10.56
CA VAL A 175 -6.81 -5.26 -10.15
C VAL A 175 -6.88 -4.24 -11.26
N ILE A 176 -7.43 -3.07 -10.93
CA ILE A 176 -7.60 -1.92 -11.81
C ILE A 176 -6.60 -0.84 -11.41
N ARG A 177 -5.80 -0.39 -12.37
CA ARG A 177 -4.82 0.69 -12.22
C ARG A 177 -5.13 1.76 -13.26
N GLY A 178 -5.44 2.98 -12.79
CA GLY A 178 -5.91 4.01 -13.70
C GLY A 178 -7.26 3.60 -14.31
N ASP A 179 -7.39 3.70 -15.62
CA ASP A 179 -8.56 3.29 -16.41
C ASP A 179 -8.41 1.86 -17.02
N ARG A 180 -7.45 1.07 -16.53
CA ARG A 180 -7.10 -0.24 -17.10
C ARG A 180 -7.11 -1.37 -16.08
N VAL A 181 -7.51 -2.56 -16.51
CA VAL A 181 -7.29 -3.80 -15.76
C VAL A 181 -5.84 -4.19 -15.91
N ALA A 182 -5.08 -4.11 -14.81
CA ALA A 182 -3.67 -4.50 -14.78
C ALA A 182 -3.52 -6.03 -14.84
N ALA A 183 -4.26 -6.74 -13.98
CA ALA A 183 -4.27 -8.19 -13.91
C ALA A 183 -5.61 -8.73 -13.38
N ALA A 184 -5.92 -9.98 -13.69
CA ALA A 184 -7.09 -10.71 -13.19
C ALA A 184 -6.68 -12.07 -12.60
N GLY A 185 -7.54 -12.62 -11.74
CA GLY A 185 -7.23 -13.83 -10.98
C GLY A 185 -6.10 -13.65 -9.95
N CYS A 186 -5.98 -12.45 -9.38
CA CYS A 186 -4.90 -12.14 -8.42
C CYS A 186 -5.23 -12.71 -7.03
N TYR A 187 -4.21 -13.24 -6.35
CA TYR A 187 -4.33 -13.67 -4.95
C TYR A 187 -4.13 -12.48 -4.02
N LEU A 188 -5.05 -12.31 -3.06
CA LEU A 188 -5.00 -11.24 -2.07
C LEU A 188 -4.71 -11.78 -0.67
N PRO A 189 -4.08 -10.98 0.20
CA PRO A 189 -3.99 -11.30 1.62
C PRO A 189 -5.40 -11.33 2.23
N LEU A 190 -5.64 -12.27 3.14
CA LEU A 190 -6.89 -12.37 3.90
C LEU A 190 -6.74 -11.64 5.23
N THR A 191 -7.76 -10.90 5.65
CA THR A 191 -7.82 -10.36 7.02
C THR A 191 -7.95 -11.48 8.06
N GLU A 192 -7.21 -11.34 9.15
CA GLU A 192 -7.27 -12.20 10.34
C GLU A 192 -8.16 -11.61 11.45
N GLU A 193 -8.86 -10.50 11.20
CA GLU A 193 -9.62 -9.81 12.24
C GLU A 193 -10.71 -10.73 12.85
N PRO A 194 -10.64 -11.04 14.17
CA PRO A 194 -11.53 -12.01 14.82
C PRO A 194 -12.98 -11.52 14.97
N GLY A 195 -13.24 -10.23 14.69
CA GLY A 195 -14.56 -9.58 14.78
C GLY A 195 -15.40 -9.64 13.49
N LEU A 196 -14.88 -10.19 12.39
CA LEU A 196 -15.67 -10.32 11.17
C LEU A 196 -16.88 -11.25 11.37
N ALA A 197 -18.05 -10.83 10.88
CA ALA A 197 -19.23 -11.67 10.84
C ALA A 197 -18.90 -13.01 10.17
N LYS A 198 -19.29 -14.13 10.81
CA LYS A 198 -18.98 -15.49 10.34
C LYS A 198 -19.50 -15.79 8.93
N GLU A 199 -20.50 -15.06 8.48
CA GLU A 199 -21.13 -15.15 7.16
C GLU A 199 -20.28 -14.54 6.03
N LEU A 200 -19.15 -13.88 6.34
CA LEU A 200 -18.29 -13.28 5.33
C LEU A 200 -17.38 -14.34 4.69
N GLY A 201 -17.66 -14.62 3.42
CA GLY A 201 -16.85 -15.51 2.58
C GLY A 201 -15.43 -14.98 2.28
N THR A 202 -14.64 -15.79 1.59
CA THR A 202 -13.22 -15.54 1.31
C THR A 202 -12.97 -14.25 0.53
N ARG A 203 -13.81 -13.90 -0.45
CA ARG A 203 -13.70 -12.63 -1.21
C ARG A 203 -13.84 -11.38 -0.34
N HIS A 204 -14.69 -11.42 0.68
CA HIS A 204 -14.83 -10.31 1.62
C HIS A 204 -13.57 -10.16 2.47
N ARG A 205 -13.03 -11.29 2.97
CA ARG A 205 -11.80 -11.30 3.76
C ARG A 205 -10.59 -10.81 2.96
N ALA A 206 -10.51 -11.23 1.71
CA ALA A 206 -9.51 -10.79 0.73
C ALA A 206 -9.62 -9.29 0.44
N GLY A 207 -10.85 -8.81 0.19
CA GLY A 207 -11.10 -7.39 -0.05
C GLY A 207 -10.77 -6.51 1.15
N ILE A 208 -11.03 -6.97 2.38
CA ILE A 208 -10.62 -6.24 3.59
C ILE A 208 -9.10 -6.27 3.74
N GLY A 209 -8.48 -7.45 3.65
CA GLY A 209 -7.04 -7.63 3.86
C GLY A 209 -6.18 -6.77 2.92
N ILE A 210 -6.55 -6.61 1.65
CA ILE A 210 -5.80 -5.73 0.75
C ILE A 210 -5.91 -4.24 1.16
N THR A 211 -7.04 -3.83 1.72
CA THR A 211 -7.25 -2.45 2.20
C THR A 211 -6.70 -2.18 3.60
N GLU A 212 -6.28 -3.21 4.34
CA GLU A 212 -5.50 -3.06 5.57
C GLU A 212 -4.03 -2.74 5.25
N GLN A 213 -3.53 -3.24 4.12
CA GLN A 213 -2.11 -3.13 3.74
C GLN A 213 -1.85 -2.00 2.72
N SER A 214 -2.90 -1.45 2.11
CA SER A 214 -2.78 -0.43 1.07
C SER A 214 -3.95 0.56 1.15
N ASP A 215 -3.81 1.70 0.48
CA ASP A 215 -4.92 2.63 0.32
C ASP A 215 -5.85 2.20 -0.84
N ALA A 216 -5.81 0.96 -1.33
CA ALA A 216 -6.71 0.51 -2.39
C ALA A 216 -8.19 0.54 -1.97
N ILE A 217 -9.07 0.58 -2.96
CA ILE A 217 -10.51 0.42 -2.76
C ILE A 217 -10.89 -0.97 -3.26
N SER A 218 -11.56 -1.76 -2.43
CA SER A 218 -12.04 -3.09 -2.83
C SER A 218 -13.56 -3.08 -2.98
N ILE A 219 -14.07 -3.54 -4.12
CA ILE A 219 -15.50 -3.67 -4.42
C ILE A 219 -15.81 -5.16 -4.51
N ILE A 220 -16.73 -5.61 -3.68
CA ILE A 220 -17.04 -7.03 -3.50
C ILE A 220 -18.51 -7.28 -3.83
N VAL A 221 -18.78 -8.29 -4.67
CA VAL A 221 -20.12 -8.84 -4.87
C VAL A 221 -20.16 -10.25 -4.30
N SER A 222 -21.09 -10.50 -3.38
CA SER A 222 -21.31 -11.81 -2.78
C SER A 222 -21.98 -12.77 -3.77
N GLU A 223 -21.38 -13.95 -3.98
CA GLU A 223 -21.99 -15.01 -4.81
C GLU A 223 -23.20 -15.67 -4.13
N GLU A 224 -23.26 -15.66 -2.80
CA GLU A 224 -24.35 -16.28 -2.05
C GLU A 224 -25.59 -15.37 -2.01
N THR A 225 -25.36 -14.09 -1.71
CA THR A 225 -26.44 -13.14 -1.39
C THR A 225 -26.68 -12.11 -2.47
N GLY A 226 -25.75 -11.93 -3.42
CA GLY A 226 -25.77 -10.79 -4.35
C GLY A 226 -25.50 -9.45 -3.67
N THR A 227 -25.10 -9.43 -2.39
CA THR A 227 -24.83 -8.18 -1.67
C THR A 227 -23.58 -7.51 -2.24
N LEU A 228 -23.74 -6.23 -2.62
CA LEU A 228 -22.63 -5.35 -2.99
C LEU A 228 -22.05 -4.69 -1.74
N SER A 229 -20.72 -4.74 -1.64
CA SER A 229 -19.96 -4.16 -0.53
C SER A 229 -18.74 -3.43 -1.05
N ILE A 230 -18.24 -2.47 -0.28
CA ILE A 230 -16.97 -1.79 -0.52
C ILE A 230 -16.10 -1.88 0.74
N ALA A 231 -14.82 -2.17 0.59
CA ALA A 231 -13.84 -2.12 1.67
C ALA A 231 -12.82 -1.01 1.40
N THR A 232 -12.48 -0.28 2.46
CA THR A 232 -11.47 0.80 2.48
C THR A 232 -10.87 0.90 3.87
N ASP A 233 -9.55 1.06 3.97
CA ASP A 233 -8.83 1.21 5.24
C ASP A 233 -9.20 0.11 6.26
N GLY A 234 -9.32 -1.14 5.78
CA GLY A 234 -9.70 -2.32 6.58
C GLY A 234 -11.18 -2.37 7.00
N LYS A 235 -12.01 -1.40 6.60
CA LYS A 235 -13.43 -1.36 6.99
C LYS A 235 -14.33 -1.74 5.82
N LEU A 236 -15.27 -2.65 6.07
CA LEU A 236 -16.27 -3.09 5.11
C LEU A 236 -17.59 -2.35 5.28
N THR A 237 -18.09 -1.72 4.22
CA THR A 237 -19.45 -1.19 4.13
C THR A 237 -20.27 -2.10 3.22
N ARG A 238 -21.39 -2.62 3.73
CA ARG A 238 -22.23 -3.63 3.06
C ARG A 238 -23.56 -3.03 2.61
N PHE A 239 -24.28 -3.76 1.77
CA PHE A 239 -25.65 -3.44 1.32
C PHE A 239 -25.72 -2.14 0.52
N LEU A 240 -24.74 -1.91 -0.33
CA LEU A 240 -24.75 -0.79 -1.28
C LEU A 240 -25.68 -1.10 -2.45
N ASP A 241 -26.34 -0.07 -2.96
CA ASP A 241 -26.97 -0.07 -4.29
C ASP A 241 -26.08 0.65 -5.31
N GLU A 242 -26.46 0.62 -6.59
CA GLU A 242 -25.68 1.25 -7.67
C GLU A 242 -25.44 2.75 -7.41
N LYS A 243 -26.44 3.44 -6.84
CA LYS A 243 -26.36 4.87 -6.52
C LYS A 243 -25.39 5.15 -5.37
N SER A 244 -25.47 4.37 -4.29
CA SER A 244 -24.59 4.51 -3.13
C SER A 244 -23.16 4.11 -3.46
N LEU A 245 -22.96 3.08 -4.30
CA LEU A 245 -21.63 2.71 -4.81
C LEU A 245 -21.01 3.87 -5.60
N ARG A 246 -21.76 4.47 -6.54
CA ARG A 246 -21.30 5.63 -7.32
C ARG A 246 -20.86 6.76 -6.40
N LEU A 247 -21.75 7.21 -5.51
CA LEU A 247 -21.47 8.32 -4.60
C LEU A 247 -20.23 8.04 -3.75
N ARG A 248 -20.06 6.79 -3.29
CA ARG A 248 -18.91 6.41 -2.47
C ARG A 248 -17.62 6.39 -3.28
N LEU A 249 -17.64 5.93 -4.53
CA LEU A 249 -16.48 5.98 -5.43
C LEU A 249 -16.10 7.42 -5.78
N GLU A 250 -17.08 8.27 -6.11
CA GLU A 250 -16.86 9.70 -6.34
C GLU A 250 -16.20 10.36 -5.12
N GLU A 251 -16.73 10.12 -3.91
CA GLU A 251 -16.15 10.64 -2.66
C GLU A 251 -14.69 10.15 -2.47
N LEU A 252 -14.45 8.85 -2.58
CA LEU A 252 -13.14 8.24 -2.31
C LEU A 252 -12.07 8.58 -3.34
N LEU A 253 -12.47 8.91 -4.57
CA LEU A 253 -11.60 9.20 -5.70
C LEU A 253 -11.42 10.71 -5.92
N GLN A 254 -12.45 11.54 -5.68
CA GLN A 254 -12.37 12.99 -5.85
C GLN A 254 -11.84 13.73 -4.61
N ALA A 255 -12.08 13.24 -3.39
CA ALA A 255 -11.66 13.93 -2.15
C ALA A 255 -10.14 14.11 -2.02
N LYS A 256 -9.32 13.33 -2.75
CA LYS A 256 -7.85 13.51 -2.81
C LYS A 256 -7.37 14.40 -3.96
N THR A 257 -8.18 14.65 -4.98
CA THR A 257 -7.80 15.48 -6.14
C THR A 257 -7.81 16.98 -5.80
N SER A 258 -8.72 17.42 -4.92
CA SER A 258 -8.84 18.85 -4.56
C SER A 258 -7.68 19.38 -3.71
N VAL A 259 -7.12 18.56 -2.82
CA VAL A 259 -6.03 18.97 -1.91
C VAL A 259 -4.74 19.26 -2.67
N THR A 260 -4.47 18.55 -3.77
CA THR A 260 -3.24 18.71 -4.56
C THR A 260 -3.28 19.96 -5.46
N ARG A 261 -4.46 20.34 -5.97
CA ARG A 261 -4.61 21.55 -6.81
C ARG A 261 -4.45 22.85 -6.02
N SER A 262 -4.90 22.88 -4.76
CA SER A 262 -4.84 24.08 -3.90
C SER A 262 -3.40 24.58 -3.67
N PHE A 263 -2.43 23.68 -3.55
CA PHE A 263 -1.04 24.06 -3.27
C PHE A 263 -0.30 24.62 -4.50
N TRP A 264 -0.71 24.26 -5.72
CA TRP A 264 -0.05 24.70 -6.96
C TRP A 264 -0.64 25.99 -7.54
N GLN A 265 -1.93 26.28 -7.30
CA GLN A 265 -2.56 27.52 -7.76
C GLN A 265 -2.07 28.78 -6.99
N TRP A 266 -1.49 28.64 -5.79
CA TRP A 266 -0.96 29.79 -5.04
C TRP A 266 0.40 30.30 -5.57
N ARG A 267 1.13 29.52 -6.38
CA ARG A 267 2.42 29.92 -6.95
C ARG A 267 2.35 30.50 -8.37
N GLY A 268 1.16 30.54 -8.97
CA GLY A 268 0.94 31.00 -10.35
C GLY A 268 0.42 32.43 -10.52
N ASN A 269 0.01 33.11 -9.45
CA ASN A 269 -0.49 34.49 -9.52
C ASN A 269 0.42 35.44 -8.74
N GLY A 270 1.50 35.83 -9.40
CA GLY A 270 2.42 36.87 -8.96
C GLY A 270 3.10 37.48 -10.18
N SER A 271 2.32 38.20 -10.98
CA SER A 271 2.82 39.21 -11.93
C SER A 271 3.18 40.48 -11.18
#